data_AF-A0A645I6K7-F1
#
_entry.id   AF-A0A645I6K7-F1
#
_cell.length_a   1.000
_cell.length_b   1.000
_cell.length_c   1.000
_cell.angle_alpha   90.00
_cell.angle_beta   90.00
_cell.angle_gamma   90.00
#
_symmetry.space_group_name_H-M   'P 1'
#
loop_
_entity.id
_entity.type
_entity.pdbx_description
1 polymer ?
#
loop_
_entity_poly.entity_id
_entity_poly.type
_entity_poly.pdbx_seq_one_letter_code
_entity_poly.pdbx_strand_id
1 'polypeptide(L)'
;MELIHELEGSPRNAYGGAAGYFSYSGNMDLAITIRTLSIHDGKITVQVGAGIVFDSDPAAENEECRNKSAAIRKAIELAANGLDLNSLEK
;
A
#
# COMPACT_ATOMS: atom_id res chain seq x y z
N MET A 1 13.38 3.51 -12.71
CA MET A 1 13.40 2.71 -11.46
C MET A 1 14.71 2.87 -10.69
N GLU A 2 15.81 3.28 -11.33
CA GLU A 2 17.13 3.48 -10.70
C GLU A 2 17.09 4.50 -9.56
N LEU A 3 16.57 5.71 -9.78
CA LEU A 3 16.44 6.74 -8.72
C LEU A 3 15.63 6.26 -7.51
N ILE A 4 14.56 5.50 -7.75
CA ILE A 4 13.76 4.90 -6.68
C ILE A 4 14.61 3.91 -5.87
N HIS A 5 15.38 3.06 -6.54
CA HIS A 5 16.24 2.08 -5.90
C HIS A 5 17.37 2.73 -5.09
N GLU A 6 17.95 3.81 -5.61
CA GLU A 6 19.00 4.58 -4.92
C GLU A 6 18.47 5.26 -3.65
N LEU A 7 17.23 5.76 -3.68
CA LEU A 7 16.62 6.50 -2.57
C LEU A 7 15.95 5.59 -1.53
N GLU A 8 15.31 4.50 -1.94
CA GLU A 8 14.67 3.54 -1.05
C GLU A 8 15.67 2.45 -0.68
N GLY A 9 16.40 2.64 0.41
CA GLY A 9 17.47 1.73 0.90
C GLY A 9 17.04 0.30 1.28
N SER A 10 15.89 -0.18 0.81
CA SER A 10 15.38 -1.54 0.97
C SER A 10 14.51 -1.94 -0.23
N PRO A 11 14.43 -3.24 -0.59
CA PRO A 11 13.52 -3.69 -1.63
C PRO A 11 12.04 -3.38 -1.33
N ARG A 12 11.26 -3.03 -2.36
CA ARG A 12 9.81 -2.80 -2.27
C ARG A 12 8.99 -4.08 -2.02
N ASN A 13 9.60 -5.25 -2.15
CA ASN A 13 8.92 -6.55 -2.08
C ASN A 13 7.71 -6.57 -3.01
N ALA A 14 6.52 -6.90 -2.48
CA ALA A 14 5.31 -6.92 -3.27
C ALA A 14 4.89 -5.53 -3.76
N TYR A 15 5.23 -4.42 -3.09
CA TYR A 15 4.68 -3.08 -3.41
C TYR A 15 5.04 -2.62 -4.83
N GLY A 16 4.02 -2.24 -5.61
CA GLY A 16 4.18 -1.83 -7.00
C GLY A 16 4.43 -2.98 -8.00
N GLY A 17 4.37 -4.23 -7.53
CA GLY A 17 4.29 -5.44 -8.35
C GLY A 17 2.86 -5.76 -8.79
N ALA A 18 2.56 -7.06 -8.95
CA ALA A 18 1.26 -7.54 -9.41
C ALA A 18 0.79 -8.77 -8.63
N ALA A 19 -0.52 -8.85 -8.39
CA ALA A 19 -1.19 -10.00 -7.80
C ALA A 19 -2.41 -10.38 -8.64
N GLY A 20 -2.59 -11.68 -8.90
CA GLY A 20 -3.71 -12.18 -9.70
C GLY A 20 -3.43 -13.60 -10.21
N TYR A 21 -3.92 -13.94 -11.40
CA TYR A 21 -3.86 -15.30 -11.91
C TYR A 21 -3.54 -15.40 -13.41
N PHE A 22 -3.08 -16.59 -13.80
CA PHE A 22 -3.03 -17.09 -15.17
C PHE A 22 -3.86 -18.37 -15.25
N SER A 23 -4.69 -18.52 -16.28
CA SER A 23 -5.52 -19.71 -16.48
C SER A 23 -4.91 -20.63 -17.54
N TYR A 24 -5.27 -21.91 -17.48
CA TYR A 24 -4.93 -22.89 -18.52
C TYR A 24 -5.59 -22.59 -19.88
N SER A 25 -6.60 -21.72 -19.92
CA SER A 25 -7.21 -21.25 -21.17
C SER A 25 -6.44 -20.09 -21.80
N GLY A 26 -5.34 -19.63 -21.20
CA GLY A 26 -4.54 -18.51 -21.67
C GLY A 26 -5.02 -17.14 -21.20
N ASN A 27 -6.05 -17.07 -20.35
CA ASN A 27 -6.50 -15.80 -19.76
C ASN A 27 -5.59 -15.41 -18.59
N MET A 28 -5.50 -14.11 -18.32
CA MET A 28 -4.84 -13.59 -17.13
C MET A 28 -5.57 -12.36 -16.62
N ASP A 29 -5.51 -12.14 -15.31
CA ASP A 29 -5.96 -10.91 -14.67
C ASP A 29 -5.03 -10.60 -13.50
N LEU A 30 -4.54 -9.36 -13.44
CA LEU A 30 -3.54 -8.90 -12.49
C LEU A 30 -3.90 -7.50 -11.99
N ALA A 31 -3.88 -7.32 -10.68
CA ALA A 31 -3.98 -6.03 -10.03
C ALA A 31 -2.60 -5.56 -9.54
N ILE A 32 -2.35 -4.25 -9.61
CA ILE A 32 -1.17 -3.65 -8.99
C ILE A 32 -1.31 -3.75 -7.46
N THR A 33 -0.25 -4.20 -6.79
CA THR A 33 -0.15 -4.35 -5.33
C THR A 33 0.07 -3.00 -4.63
N ILE A 34 -0.87 -2.09 -4.83
CA ILE A 34 -1.06 -0.86 -4.06
C ILE A 34 -2.25 -1.05 -3.12
N ARG A 35 -2.37 -0.20 -2.10
CA ARG A 35 -3.39 -0.36 -1.04
C ARG A 35 -3.39 -1.79 -0.44
N THR A 36 -2.21 -2.39 -0.37
CA THR A 36 -1.96 -3.76 0.09
C THR A 36 -1.14 -3.72 1.37
N LEU A 37 -1.37 -4.66 2.28
CA LEU A 37 -0.55 -4.87 3.48
C LEU A 37 0.19 -6.20 3.37
N SER A 38 1.43 -6.24 3.83
CA SER A 38 2.21 -7.48 3.96
C SER A 38 2.43 -7.80 5.43
N ILE A 39 2.22 -9.06 5.80
CA ILE A 39 2.44 -9.54 7.17
C ILE A 39 3.62 -10.53 7.12
N HIS A 40 4.66 -10.24 7.89
CA HIS A 40 5.83 -11.11 8.01
C HIS A 40 6.34 -11.04 9.45
N ASP A 41 6.57 -12.20 10.08
CA ASP A 41 7.05 -12.32 11.46
C ASP A 41 6.30 -11.45 12.48
N GLY A 42 4.96 -11.45 12.38
CA GLY A 42 4.09 -10.66 13.26
C GLY A 42 4.15 -9.14 13.04
N LYS A 43 4.88 -8.66 12.03
CA LYS A 43 4.93 -7.25 11.64
C LYS A 43 4.08 -7.01 10.41
N ILE A 44 3.25 -5.98 10.47
CA ILE A 44 2.47 -5.48 9.34
C ILE A 44 3.25 -4.33 8.71
N THR A 45 3.50 -4.41 7.41
CA THR A 45 4.10 -3.32 6.63
C THR A 45 3.07 -2.83 5.61
N VAL A 46 2.92 -1.51 5.55
CA VAL A 46 2.08 -0.81 4.58
C VAL A 46 2.97 0.18 3.86
N GLN A 47 3.17 -0.03 2.55
CA GLN A 47 3.95 0.85 1.72
C GLN A 47 3.03 1.71 0.85
N VAL A 48 3.35 3.01 0.79
CA VAL A 48 2.62 4.03 0.04
C VAL A 48 3.61 4.96 -0.63
N GLY A 49 3.14 5.68 -1.64
CA GLY A 49 3.95 6.66 -2.35
C GLY A 49 3.06 7.62 -3.14
N ALA A 50 3.69 8.65 -3.65
CA ALA A 50 3.10 9.70 -4.47
C ALA A 50 3.82 9.79 -5.82
N GLY A 51 3.15 10.35 -6.82
CA GLY A 51 3.77 10.65 -8.10
C GLY A 51 4.45 12.00 -8.02
N ILE A 52 5.77 12.05 -8.23
CA ILE A 52 6.53 13.30 -8.16
C ILE A 52 6.68 13.89 -9.57
N VAL A 53 6.30 15.15 -9.72
CA VAL A 53 6.47 15.96 -10.94
C VAL A 53 7.25 17.24 -10.62
N PHE A 54 7.53 18.07 -11.63
CA PHE A 54 8.39 19.24 -11.50
C PHE A 54 7.90 20.26 -10.46
N ASP A 55 6.58 20.43 -10.37
CA ASP A 55 5.89 21.39 -9.51
C ASP A 55 5.29 20.76 -8.23
N SER A 56 5.64 19.50 -7.93
CA SER A 56 5.20 18.83 -6.71
C SER A 56 5.64 19.60 -5.45
N ASP A 57 4.71 19.79 -4.52
CA ASP A 57 4.99 20.33 -3.19
C ASP A 57 5.28 19.18 -2.20
N PRO A 58 6.47 19.12 -1.59
CA PRO A 58 6.84 18.00 -0.72
C PRO A 58 5.88 17.75 0.46
N ALA A 59 5.25 18.79 1.01
CA ALA A 59 4.32 18.64 2.12
C ALA A 59 2.99 18.02 1.65
N ALA A 60 2.46 18.49 0.52
CA ALA A 60 1.26 17.95 -0.10
C ALA A 60 1.42 16.47 -0.51
N GLU A 61 2.56 16.10 -1.13
CA GLU A 61 2.81 14.71 -1.54
C GLU A 61 2.92 13.74 -0.34
N ASN A 62 3.50 14.22 0.76
CA ASN A 62 3.54 13.46 2.00
C ASN A 62 2.14 13.30 2.62
N GLU A 63 1.33 14.36 2.60
CA GLU A 63 -0.07 14.28 3.04
C GLU A 63 -0.87 13.28 2.19
N GLU A 64 -0.69 13.26 0.87
CA GLU A 64 -1.28 12.27 -0.02
C GLU A 64 -0.90 10.84 0.38
N CYS A 65 0.38 10.59 0.68
CA CYS A 65 0.85 9.28 1.15
C CYS A 65 0.16 8.87 2.47
N ARG A 66 0.03 9.80 3.42
CA ARG A 66 -0.69 9.56 4.68
C ARG A 66 -2.16 9.24 4.42
N ASN A 67 -2.81 9.96 3.53
CA ASN A 67 -4.21 9.72 3.14
C ASN A 67 -4.39 8.35 2.46
N LYS A 68 -3.46 7.95 1.59
CA LYS A 68 -3.46 6.61 0.95
C LYS A 68 -3.35 5.47 1.95
N SER A 69 -2.54 5.63 3.00
CA SER A 69 -2.37 4.62 4.06
C SER A 69 -3.50 4.61 5.09
N ALA A 70 -4.20 5.73 5.27
CA ALA A 70 -5.26 5.88 6.28
C ALA A 70 -6.36 4.81 6.19
N ALA A 71 -6.80 4.46 4.98
CA ALA A 71 -7.81 3.42 4.78
C ALA A 71 -7.34 2.04 5.28
N ILE A 72 -6.09 1.67 5.00
CA ILE A 72 -5.53 0.39 5.47
C ILE A 72 -5.37 0.41 6.98
N ARG A 73 -4.86 1.52 7.53
CA ARG A 73 -4.70 1.67 8.98
C ARG A 73 -6.04 1.50 9.69
N LYS A 74 -7.11 2.11 9.19
CA LYS A 74 -8.46 1.94 9.73
C LYS A 74 -8.95 0.49 9.63
N ALA A 75 -8.67 -0.19 8.52
CA ALA A 75 -9.00 -1.61 8.37
C ALA A 75 -8.25 -2.50 9.38
N ILE A 76 -6.99 -2.19 9.69
CA ILE A 76 -6.21 -2.88 10.73
C ILE A 76 -6.81 -2.63 12.11
N GLU A 77 -7.13 -1.38 12.45
CA GLU A 77 -7.76 -1.02 13.73
C GLU A 77 -9.09 -1.76 13.93
N LEU A 78 -9.92 -1.81 12.88
CA LEU A 78 -11.16 -2.59 12.88
C LEU A 78 -10.93 -4.09 13.10
N ALA A 79 -10.00 -4.68 12.35
CA ALA A 79 -9.70 -6.10 12.47
C ALA A 79 -9.18 -6.46 13.87
N ALA A 80 -8.33 -5.59 14.45
CA ALA A 80 -7.81 -5.77 15.80
C ALA A 80 -8.92 -5.68 16.88
N ASN A 81 -9.96 -4.88 16.63
CA ASN A 81 -11.12 -4.74 17.52
C ASN A 81 -12.25 -5.76 17.24
N GLY A 82 -11.99 -6.81 16.47
CA GLY A 82 -12.99 -7.85 16.18
C GLY A 82 -14.08 -7.40 15.20
N LEU A 83 -13.77 -6.44 14.33
CA LEU A 83 -14.68 -5.85 13.33
C LEU A 83 -15.90 -5.12 13.94
N ASP A 84 -15.79 -4.64 15.19
CA ASP A 84 -16.82 -3.79 15.79
C ASP A 84 -16.86 -2.42 15.11
N LEU A 85 -17.87 -2.21 14.27
CA LEU A 85 -18.06 -0.97 13.51
C LEU A 85 -18.50 0.20 14.40
N ASN A 86 -19.09 -0.05 15.57
CA ASN A 86 -19.52 1.00 16.50
C ASN A 86 -18.32 1.70 17.15
N SER A 87 -17.14 1.05 17.13
CA SER A 87 -15.89 1.65 17.60
C SER A 87 -15.37 2.78 16.71
N LEU A 88 -15.94 2.97 15.51
CA LEU A 88 -15.51 4.00 14.56
C LEU A 88 -16.28 5.32 14.65
N GLU A 89 -17.42 5.33 15.36
CA GLU A 89 -18.29 6.50 15.50
C GLU A 89 -17.95 7.37 16.72
N LYS A 90 -16.93 6.98 17.49
CA LYS A 90 -16.34 7.75 18.60
C LYS A 90 -15.05 8.44 18.15
#